data_AF-A0A4Y7M4V9-F1
#
_entry.id   AF-A0A4Y7M4V9-F1
#
_cell.length_a   1.000
_cell.length_b   1.000
_cell.length_c   1.000
_cell.angle_alpha   90.00
_cell.angle_beta   90.00
_cell.angle_gamma   90.00
#
_symmetry.space_group_name_H-M   'P 1'
#
loop_
_entity.id
_entity.type
_entity.pdbx_description
1 polymer ?
#
loop_
_entity_poly.entity_id
_entity_poly.type
_entity_poly.pdbx_seq_one_letter_code
_entity_poly.pdbx_strand_id
1 'polypeptide(L)'
;MSSSHLQWLITRNTSSFILKKRNVKQPFSREPLHLTNRHCYKYNTLIHKNVIGVEPAKDKNGFMVVMKSKKKVYKPKASMIRFQIKSGPRHSLAKLRNIVKGGYRKDCRTAVMDEVSVVLNREMGVEIRQQFLRDSKTHKTTTTEHYYSFFF
;
A
#
# COMPACT_ATOMS: atom_id res chain seq x y z
N MET A 1 -14.44 20.25 -12.87
CA MET A 1 -14.34 18.78 -13.04
C MET A 1 -15.72 18.27 -13.36
N SER A 2 -15.83 17.39 -14.36
CA SER A 2 -17.05 16.64 -14.64
C SER A 2 -17.46 15.76 -13.44
N SER A 3 -18.73 15.37 -13.39
CA SER A 3 -19.26 14.47 -12.35
C SER A 3 -18.50 13.14 -12.33
N SER A 4 -18.28 12.57 -11.15
CA SER A 4 -17.61 11.28 -10.97
C SER A 4 -18.37 10.14 -11.67
N HIS A 5 -19.70 10.20 -11.69
CA HIS A 5 -20.53 9.22 -12.38
C HIS A 5 -20.30 9.24 -13.90
N LEU A 6 -20.18 10.42 -14.48
CA LEU A 6 -19.91 10.56 -15.91
C LEU A 6 -18.54 9.99 -16.27
N GLN A 7 -17.51 10.33 -15.49
CA GLN A 7 -16.16 9.80 -15.68
C GLN A 7 -16.13 8.26 -15.57
N TRP A 8 -16.90 7.68 -14.64
CA TRP A 8 -17.03 6.24 -14.55
C TRP A 8 -17.71 5.62 -15.76
N LEU A 9 -18.81 6.20 -16.26
CA LEU A 9 -19.48 5.69 -17.45
C LEU A 9 -18.56 5.67 -18.67
N ILE A 10 -17.69 6.67 -18.79
CA ILE A 10 -16.68 6.74 -19.85
C ILE A 10 -15.59 5.67 -19.65
N THR A 11 -15.03 5.57 -18.45
CA THR A 11 -13.80 4.78 -18.19
C THR A 11 -14.04 3.32 -17.81
N ARG A 12 -15.26 2.95 -17.42
CA ARG A 12 -15.59 1.62 -16.86
C ARG A 12 -15.19 0.44 -17.76
N ASN A 13 -15.18 0.64 -19.08
CA ASN A 13 -14.90 -0.43 -20.06
C ASN A 13 -13.64 -0.19 -20.89
N THR A 14 -13.08 1.02 -20.85
CA THR A 14 -12.06 1.52 -21.80
C THR A 14 -10.75 1.91 -21.13
N SER A 15 -10.68 1.95 -19.80
CA SER A 15 -9.45 2.33 -19.10
C SER A 15 -8.31 1.33 -19.34
N SER A 16 -7.11 1.87 -19.59
CA SER A 16 -5.88 1.09 -19.77
C SER A 16 -5.41 0.37 -18.51
N PHE A 17 -5.90 0.79 -17.34
CA PHE A 17 -5.58 0.15 -16.06
C PHE A 17 -6.39 -1.12 -15.80
N ILE A 18 -7.41 -1.40 -16.62
CA ILE A 18 -8.27 -2.57 -16.45
C ILE A 18 -7.53 -3.83 -16.89
N LEU A 19 -7.46 -4.81 -16.00
CA LEU A 19 -7.00 -6.16 -16.30
C LEU A 19 -8.16 -7.14 -16.27
N LYS A 20 -8.49 -7.69 -17.44
CA LYS A 20 -9.47 -8.77 -17.58
C LYS A 20 -8.74 -10.11 -17.60
N LYS A 21 -9.10 -11.00 -16.69
CA LYS A 21 -8.56 -12.37 -16.63
C LYS A 21 -9.65 -13.37 -17.01
N ARG A 22 -9.28 -14.39 -17.77
CA ARG A 22 -10.19 -15.51 -18.12
C ARG A 22 -10.74 -16.14 -16.84
N ASN A 23 -12.01 -16.52 -16.83
CA ASN A 23 -12.73 -17.14 -15.70
C ASN A 23 -12.91 -16.25 -14.45
N VAL A 24 -12.73 -14.93 -14.56
CA VAL A 24 -13.02 -13.99 -13.48
C VAL A 24 -14.11 -13.01 -13.91
N LYS A 25 -15.25 -13.01 -13.20
CA LYS A 25 -16.40 -12.15 -13.53
C LYS A 25 -16.08 -10.66 -13.33
N GLN A 26 -15.36 -10.32 -12.27
CA GLN A 26 -15.00 -8.93 -11.95
C GLN A 26 -13.59 -8.60 -12.45
N PRO A 27 -13.41 -7.55 -13.27
CA PRO A 27 -12.07 -7.14 -13.69
C PRO A 27 -11.26 -6.53 -12.53
N PHE A 28 -9.94 -6.65 -12.64
CA PHE A 28 -8.99 -6.00 -11.73
C PHE A 28 -8.54 -4.64 -12.28
N SER A 29 -8.01 -3.79 -11.40
CA SER A 29 -7.43 -2.50 -11.78
C SER A 29 -5.99 -2.39 -11.27
N ARG A 30 -5.10 -1.83 -12.11
CA ARG A 30 -3.71 -1.51 -11.77
C ARG A 30 -3.50 -0.01 -11.51
N GLU A 31 -4.57 0.72 -11.24
CA GLU A 31 -4.46 2.14 -10.91
C GLU A 31 -3.53 2.36 -9.70
N PRO A 32 -2.72 3.42 -9.69
CA PRO A 32 -1.92 3.75 -8.53
C PRO A 32 -2.83 4.07 -7.34
N LEU A 33 -2.38 3.73 -6.14
CA LEU A 33 -3.05 4.01 -4.87
C LEU A 33 -4.40 3.30 -4.68
N HIS A 34 -4.67 2.26 -5.47
CA HIS A 34 -5.93 1.52 -5.38
C HIS A 34 -5.94 0.61 -4.16
N LEU A 35 -7.01 0.67 -3.35
CA LEU A 35 -7.11 -0.12 -2.11
C LEU A 35 -7.33 -1.61 -2.41
N THR A 36 -8.41 -1.98 -3.08
CA THR A 36 -8.77 -3.42 -3.21
C THR A 36 -8.33 -4.08 -4.51
N ASN A 37 -7.58 -3.39 -5.36
CA ASN A 37 -7.24 -3.75 -6.75
C ASN A 37 -8.39 -4.27 -7.65
N ARG A 38 -9.66 -4.07 -7.24
CA ARG A 38 -10.85 -4.43 -8.02
C ARG A 38 -11.34 -3.23 -8.82
N HIS A 39 -11.52 -3.40 -10.12
CA HIS A 39 -12.04 -2.33 -10.97
C HIS A 39 -13.52 -2.08 -10.65
N CYS A 40 -13.78 -1.06 -9.83
CA CYS A 40 -15.12 -0.71 -9.39
C CYS A 40 -15.21 0.80 -9.14
N TYR A 41 -16.43 1.33 -9.26
CA TYR A 41 -16.65 2.76 -9.03
C TYR A 41 -16.20 3.19 -7.63
N LYS A 42 -16.47 2.39 -6.61
CA LYS A 42 -16.29 2.77 -5.19
C LYS A 42 -14.83 3.13 -4.85
N TYR A 43 -13.88 2.33 -5.32
CA TYR A 43 -12.46 2.41 -4.96
C TYR A 43 -11.56 3.00 -6.05
N ASN A 44 -12.13 3.46 -7.17
CA ASN A 44 -11.36 4.06 -8.26
C ASN A 44 -10.66 5.35 -7.82
N THR A 45 -9.37 5.49 -8.14
CA THR A 45 -8.55 6.60 -7.62
C THR A 45 -8.49 7.80 -8.58
N LEU A 46 -8.79 7.58 -9.85
CA LEU A 46 -8.75 8.62 -10.87
C LEU A 46 -10.00 9.49 -10.81
N ILE A 47 -11.15 8.84 -10.65
CA ILE A 47 -12.48 9.46 -10.75
C ILE A 47 -12.86 10.23 -9.47
N HIS A 48 -12.48 9.70 -8.31
CA HIS A 48 -12.85 10.31 -7.03
C HIS A 48 -11.93 11.49 -6.69
N LYS A 49 -12.55 12.55 -6.13
CA LYS A 49 -11.82 13.72 -5.59
C LYS A 49 -11.16 13.37 -4.25
N ASN A 50 -11.85 12.59 -3.42
CA ASN A 50 -11.37 12.13 -2.12
C ASN A 50 -10.87 10.70 -2.25
N VAL A 51 -9.55 10.54 -2.27
CA VAL A 51 -8.88 9.25 -2.38
C VAL A 51 -7.84 9.16 -1.28
N ILE A 52 -7.77 7.98 -0.69
CA ILE A 52 -6.73 7.58 0.25
C ILE A 52 -6.12 6.28 -0.29
N GLY A 53 -4.79 6.23 -0.29
CA GLY A 53 -4.00 5.08 -0.65
C GLY A 53 -2.88 4.88 0.35
N VAL A 54 -2.31 3.68 0.33
CA VAL A 54 -1.25 3.25 1.24
C VAL A 54 -0.13 2.72 0.37
N GLU A 55 1.08 3.16 0.67
CA GLU A 55 2.29 2.69 0.01
C GLU A 55 3.30 2.23 1.06
N PRO A 56 4.14 1.24 0.76
CA PRO A 56 5.25 0.89 1.62
C PRO A 56 6.22 2.08 1.75
N ALA A 57 6.78 2.26 2.94
CA ALA A 57 7.81 3.27 3.15
C ALA A 57 9.14 2.84 2.49
N LYS A 58 9.88 3.79 1.93
CA LYS A 58 11.22 3.53 1.39
C LYS A 58 12.18 3.03 2.47
N ASP A 59 12.03 3.56 3.68
CA ASP A 59 12.87 3.24 4.83
C ASP A 59 12.55 1.88 5.46
N LYS A 60 11.61 1.10 4.89
CA LYS A 60 11.03 -0.16 5.43
C LYS A 60 10.39 -0.04 6.83
N ASN A 61 10.49 1.12 7.45
CA ASN A 61 9.91 1.41 8.75
C ASN A 61 8.58 2.17 8.59
N GLY A 62 7.49 1.47 8.89
CA GLY A 62 6.12 1.99 8.79
C GLY A 62 5.60 2.04 7.35
N PHE A 63 4.63 2.93 7.11
CA PHE A 63 3.99 3.08 5.80
C PHE A 63 3.74 4.54 5.45
N MET A 64 3.59 4.79 4.14
CA MET A 64 3.23 6.08 3.58
C MET A 64 1.72 6.11 3.35
N VAL A 65 1.07 7.13 3.90
CA VAL A 65 -0.32 7.44 3.58
C VAL A 65 -0.32 8.50 2.49
N VAL A 66 -1.02 8.20 1.40
CA VAL A 66 -1.16 9.10 0.26
C VAL A 66 -2.61 9.52 0.14
N MET A 67 -2.83 10.82 0.01
CA MET A 67 -4.16 11.41 -0.05
C MET A 67 -4.26 12.41 -1.18
N LYS A 68 -5.42 12.49 -1.83
CA LYS A 68 -5.71 13.58 -2.78
C LYS A 68 -6.12 14.84 -2.03
N SER A 69 -5.53 15.97 -2.43
CA SER A 69 -5.85 17.30 -1.92
C SER A 69 -7.21 17.74 -2.42
N LYS A 70 -8.07 18.22 -1.50
CA LYS A 70 -9.36 18.81 -1.82
C LYS A 70 -9.25 20.14 -2.59
N LYS A 71 -8.13 20.86 -2.42
CA LYS A 71 -7.91 22.19 -3.03
C LYS A 71 -7.27 22.09 -4.42
N LYS A 72 -6.23 21.26 -4.55
CA LYS A 72 -5.38 21.18 -5.76
C LYS A 72 -5.89 20.14 -6.76
N VAL A 73 -7.19 20.14 -7.06
CA VAL A 73 -7.82 19.12 -7.91
C VAL A 73 -7.33 19.18 -9.36
N TYR A 74 -7.12 20.38 -9.90
CA TYR A 74 -6.69 20.62 -11.28
C TYR A 74 -5.17 20.60 -11.48
N LYS A 75 -4.40 20.27 -10.44
CA LYS A 75 -2.94 20.30 -10.46
C LYS A 75 -2.39 18.92 -10.11
N PRO A 76 -2.39 17.95 -11.05
CA PRO A 76 -2.11 16.54 -10.74
C PRO A 76 -0.78 16.35 -10.01
N LYS A 77 0.28 17.04 -10.44
CA LYS A 77 1.61 17.02 -9.80
C LYS A 77 1.59 17.43 -8.33
N ALA A 78 0.77 18.43 -7.97
CA ALA A 78 0.69 18.97 -6.60
C ALA A 78 -0.54 18.47 -5.82
N SER A 79 -1.36 17.61 -6.43
CA SER A 79 -2.62 17.13 -5.87
C SER A 79 -2.41 16.05 -4.81
N MET A 80 -1.29 15.34 -4.84
CA MET A 80 -1.00 14.23 -3.95
C MET A 80 -0.27 14.72 -2.70
N ILE A 81 -0.84 14.45 -1.54
CA ILE A 81 -0.25 14.73 -0.22
C ILE A 81 0.20 13.39 0.35
N ARG A 82 1.50 13.28 0.63
CA ARG A 82 2.12 12.06 1.18
C ARG A 82 2.69 12.38 2.55
N PHE A 83 2.43 11.53 3.53
CA PHE A 83 3.07 11.62 4.83
C PHE A 83 3.31 10.21 5.39
N GLN A 84 4.38 10.06 6.14
CA GLN A 84 4.78 8.78 6.72
C GLN A 84 4.23 8.64 8.13
N ILE A 85 3.80 7.43 8.48
CA ILE A 85 3.54 7.05 9.86
C ILE A 85 4.64 6.08 10.29
N LYS A 86 5.60 6.60 11.05
CA LYS A 86 6.67 5.84 11.71
C LYS A 86 6.22 5.54 13.14
N SER A 87 5.59 4.40 13.37
CA SER A 87 5.14 3.97 14.70
C SER A 87 4.95 2.45 14.71
N GLY A 88 4.96 1.83 15.89
CA GLY A 88 4.66 0.40 16.02
C GLY A 88 3.30 0.04 15.42
N PRO A 89 3.08 -1.23 15.02
CA PRO A 89 1.97 -1.66 14.18
C PRO A 89 0.59 -1.34 14.77
N ARG A 90 0.41 -1.50 16.09
CA ARG A 90 -0.85 -1.16 16.77
C ARG A 90 -1.11 0.34 16.78
N HIS A 91 -0.09 1.14 17.09
CA HIS A 91 -0.20 2.60 17.18
C HIS A 91 -0.43 3.23 15.80
N SER A 92 0.25 2.73 14.77
CA SER A 92 0.13 3.25 13.40
C SER A 92 -1.29 3.02 12.84
N LEU A 93 -1.87 1.83 13.07
CA LEU A 93 -3.26 1.52 12.71
C LEU A 93 -4.27 2.40 13.48
N ALA A 94 -4.07 2.61 14.78
CA ALA A 94 -4.94 3.48 15.57
C ALA A 94 -4.89 4.94 15.09
N LYS A 95 -3.68 5.44 14.78
CA LYS A 95 -3.47 6.80 14.23
C LYS A 95 -4.16 6.95 12.88
N LEU A 96 -3.98 5.99 11.97
CA LEU A 96 -4.63 6.01 10.67
C LEU A 96 -6.15 5.97 10.78
N ARG A 97 -6.68 5.16 11.70
CA ARG A 97 -8.13 5.07 11.97
C ARG A 97 -8.71 6.42 12.36
N ASN A 98 -8.00 7.19 13.19
CA ASN A 98 -8.41 8.53 13.59
C ASN A 98 -8.34 9.53 12.42
N ILE A 99 -7.31 9.42 11.57
CA ILE A 99 -7.19 10.24 10.34
C ILE A 99 -8.37 9.99 9.40
N VAL A 100 -8.71 8.71 9.16
CA VAL A 100 -9.85 8.35 8.29
C VAL A 100 -11.17 8.82 8.90
N LYS A 101 -11.33 8.73 10.23
CA LYS A 101 -12.51 9.21 10.96
C LYS A 101 -12.70 10.73 10.81
N GLY A 102 -11.61 11.50 10.75
CA GLY A 102 -11.61 12.97 10.77
C GLY A 102 -12.07 13.70 9.50
N GLY A 103 -12.60 13.02 8.48
CA GLY A 103 -13.16 13.71 7.31
C GLY A 103 -12.95 13.05 5.95
N TYR A 104 -12.65 11.75 5.93
CA TYR A 104 -12.65 10.93 4.72
C TYR A 104 -13.92 10.08 4.60
N ARG A 105 -14.09 9.42 3.46
CA ARG A 105 -15.25 8.58 3.19
C ARG A 105 -15.26 7.35 4.11
N LYS A 106 -16.35 7.16 4.86
CA LYS A 106 -16.49 6.09 5.87
C LYS A 106 -16.45 4.69 5.26
N ASP A 107 -16.87 4.56 4.01
CA ASP A 107 -17.01 3.31 3.27
C ASP A 107 -15.68 2.68 2.81
N CYS A 108 -14.59 3.46 2.82
CA CYS A 108 -13.24 2.99 2.52
C CYS A 108 -12.46 2.58 3.77
N ARG A 109 -13.00 2.82 4.97
CA ARG A 109 -12.25 2.66 6.23
C ARG A 109 -11.72 1.25 6.43
N THR A 110 -12.54 0.23 6.21
CA THR A 110 -12.12 -1.18 6.35
C THR A 110 -11.03 -1.52 5.35
N ALA A 111 -11.28 -1.26 4.06
CA ALA A 111 -10.31 -1.50 2.99
C ALA A 111 -8.95 -0.82 3.23
N VAL A 112 -8.92 0.38 3.81
CA VAL A 112 -7.67 1.05 4.18
C VAL A 112 -6.94 0.30 5.28
N MET A 113 -7.64 -0.15 6.33
CA MET A 113 -7.02 -0.89 7.42
C MET A 113 -6.48 -2.24 6.96
N ASP A 114 -7.24 -2.92 6.08
CA ASP A 114 -6.87 -4.21 5.52
C ASP A 114 -5.59 -4.07 4.69
N GLU A 115 -5.52 -3.09 3.78
CA GLU A 115 -4.32 -2.84 2.98
C GLU A 115 -3.09 -2.49 3.83
N VAL A 116 -3.26 -1.71 4.90
CA VAL A 116 -2.14 -1.40 5.81
C VAL A 116 -1.66 -2.65 6.53
N SER A 117 -2.57 -3.52 6.96
CA SER A 117 -2.19 -4.78 7.60
C SER A 117 -1.41 -5.66 6.63
N VAL A 118 -1.81 -5.73 5.36
CA VAL A 118 -1.10 -6.48 4.31
C VAL A 118 0.29 -5.88 4.08
N VAL A 119 0.41 -4.55 3.99
CA VAL A 119 1.70 -3.86 3.83
C VAL A 119 2.60 -4.12 5.03
N LEU A 120 2.12 -3.93 6.26
CA LEU A 120 2.90 -4.17 7.47
C LEU A 120 3.35 -5.64 7.57
N ASN A 121 2.45 -6.59 7.34
CA ASN A 121 2.79 -8.01 7.38
C ASN A 121 3.83 -8.38 6.31
N ARG A 122 3.74 -7.76 5.13
CA ARG A 122 4.70 -7.95 4.04
C ARG A 122 6.09 -7.44 4.43
N GLU A 123 6.19 -6.23 5.00
CA GLU A 123 7.48 -5.66 5.42
C GLU A 123 8.11 -6.48 6.56
N MET A 124 7.34 -6.79 7.61
CA MET A 124 7.83 -7.59 8.74
C MET A 124 8.26 -9.00 8.30
N GLY A 125 7.52 -9.64 7.39
CA GLY A 125 7.89 -10.96 6.86
C GLY A 125 9.19 -10.95 6.06
N VAL A 126 9.51 -9.84 5.37
CA VAL A 126 10.78 -9.66 4.67
C VAL A 126 11.93 -9.54 5.68
N GLU A 127 11.76 -8.76 6.75
CA GLU A 127 12.79 -8.60 7.79
C GLU A 127 13.11 -9.91 8.51
N ILE A 128 12.07 -10.66 8.93
CA ILE A 128 12.22 -11.96 9.58
C ILE A 128 12.97 -12.93 8.67
N ARG A 129 12.58 -13.03 7.39
CA ARG A 129 13.24 -13.90 6.42
C ARG A 129 14.71 -13.51 6.21
N GLN A 130 15.03 -12.22 6.18
CA GLN A 130 16.40 -11.75 6.07
C GLN A 130 17.24 -12.06 7.31
N GLN A 131 16.64 -11.94 8.50
CA GLN A 131 17.32 -12.29 9.75
C GLN A 131 17.68 -13.78 9.77
N PHE A 132 16.72 -14.65 9.45
CA PHE A 132 16.94 -16.09 9.38
C PHE A 132 18.06 -16.46 8.40
N LEU A 133 18.11 -15.80 7.24
CA LEU A 133 19.18 -16.00 6.25
C LEU A 133 20.55 -15.51 6.77
N ARG A 134 20.62 -14.42 7.53
CA ARG A 134 21.86 -13.93 8.16
C ARG A 134 22.35 -14.93 9.21
N ASP A 135 21.47 -15.36 10.11
CA ASP A 135 21.79 -16.30 11.18
C ASP A 135 22.25 -17.66 10.61
N SER A 136 21.67 -18.12 9.49
CA SER A 136 22.13 -19.33 8.80
C SER A 136 23.52 -19.23 8.16
N LYS A 137 23.97 -18.02 7.81
CA LYS A 137 25.30 -17.79 7.22
C LYS A 137 26.37 -17.69 8.30
N THR A 138 26.08 -17.00 9.41
CA THR A 138 27.01 -16.88 10.55
C THR A 138 27.38 -18.24 11.09
N HIS A 139 26.40 -19.14 11.27
CA HIS A 139 26.68 -20.50 11.75
C HIS A 139 27.63 -21.31 10.85
N LYS A 140 27.58 -21.13 9.52
CA LYS A 140 28.44 -21.84 8.56
C LYS A 140 29.89 -21.36 8.59
N THR A 141 30.10 -20.05 8.72
CA THR A 141 31.45 -19.46 8.81
C THR A 141 32.16 -19.82 10.12
N THR A 142 31.43 -19.87 11.22
CA THR A 142 31.99 -20.28 12.52
C THR A 142 32.41 -21.74 12.50
N THR A 143 31.63 -22.65 11.90
CA THR A 143 32.06 -24.06 11.86
C THR A 143 33.34 -24.24 11.05
N THR A 144 33.53 -23.51 9.95
CA THR A 144 34.75 -23.61 9.13
C THR A 144 35.99 -23.00 9.77
N GLU A 145 35.88 -21.90 10.52
CA GLU A 145 37.06 -21.27 11.14
C GLU A 145 37.57 -22.03 12.37
N HIS A 146 36.69 -22.70 13.11
CA HIS A 146 37.08 -23.53 14.26
C HIS A 146 37.93 -24.76 13.86
N TYR A 147 37.89 -25.20 12.59
CA TYR A 147 38.77 -26.27 12.09
C TYR A 147 40.16 -25.77 11.65
N TYR A 148 40.33 -24.48 11.35
CA TYR A 148 41.64 -23.91 10.99
C TYR A 148 42.38 -23.30 12.19
N SER A 149 41.68 -23.00 13.30
CA SER A 149 42.30 -22.48 14.53
C SER A 149 42.77 -23.56 15.52
N PHE A 150 42.64 -24.85 15.17
CA PHE A 150 43.05 -26.00 16.01
C PHE A 150 44.25 -26.76 15.42
N PHE A 151 44.89 -26.23 14.36
CA PHE A 151 45.99 -26.88 13.63
C PHE A 151 47.28 -26.03 13.57
N PHE A 152 47.42 -25.03 14.44
CA PHE A 152 48.66 -24.29 14.73
C PHE A 152 48.87 -24.24 16.24
#